data_AF-A0A538HZJ1-F1
#
_entry.id   AF-A0A538HZJ1-F1
#
_cell.length_a   1.000
_cell.length_b   1.000
_cell.length_c   1.000
_cell.angle_alpha   90.00
_cell.angle_beta   90.00
_cell.angle_gamma   90.00
#
_symmetry.space_group_name_H-M   'P 1'
#
loop_
_entity.id
_entity.type
_entity.pdbx_description
1 polymer ?
#
loop_
_entity_poly.entity_id
_entity_poly.type
_entity_poly.pdbx_seq_one_letter_code
_entity_poly.pdbx_strand_id
1 'polypeptide(L)'
;MRRYLWRIGALATLLLAVTAPTASGRVERARVTTRAAASLESRETRRLETFTSWLAAGHARGFIGEVGWPGNPRAAGDTRWNDVAAAWYRDAARHKLLVSAWATGELWAPSYKLAVYGAADDAVDAANPQAAVVEGQPASARGINVDGGAFGEYGTNFDPVAPASPLDNVDVGTYGSTYAYPSAHTFAYLASRGVRFVRLPFRWERVQRSLGRPLDGVEVARLRASVDAAERAGLHVVLDLHNYGAYYEHVGTTGVRRALGTPQLSAAAFADLWRRLAVVFRTDSAVSGYGLMNEPANLPGPRAWEQASRAAVAAIRSMGDRHRIFVSAYGWDGVTAFRANHPSGPWIRDPAHATWYEAHQYFDRDMSAHYRLTFAAEAAAAAHAP
;
A
#
# COMPACT_ATOMS: atom_id res chain seq x y z
N MET A 1 -44.19 14.39 69.99
CA MET A 1 -44.42 15.87 69.94
C MET A 1 -43.72 16.40 68.69
N ARG A 2 -44.40 17.10 67.78
CA ARG A 2 -44.51 18.58 67.66
C ARG A 2 -43.14 19.31 67.75
N ARG A 3 -42.79 20.29 66.90
CA ARG A 3 -43.31 20.88 65.62
C ARG A 3 -42.19 21.84 65.08
N TYR A 4 -42.16 22.10 63.76
CA TYR A 4 -41.72 23.33 63.01
C TYR A 4 -40.79 24.37 63.69
N LEU A 5 -39.80 25.02 63.04
CA LEU A 5 -39.82 25.93 61.86
C LEU A 5 -38.34 26.04 61.31
N TRP A 6 -37.94 26.54 60.12
CA TRP A 6 -38.63 26.99 58.88
C TRP A 6 -37.75 26.89 57.60
N ARG A 7 -38.17 27.61 56.55
CA ARG A 7 -37.64 27.83 55.17
C ARG A 7 -36.38 28.73 55.16
N ILE A 8 -35.49 28.79 54.15
CA ILE A 8 -35.62 28.94 52.67
C ILE A 8 -34.36 28.31 51.99
N GLY A 9 -34.29 27.85 50.73
CA GLY A 9 -35.28 27.70 49.66
C GLY A 9 -34.87 28.28 48.28
N ALA A 10 -34.18 27.51 47.40
CA ALA A 10 -33.82 27.92 46.02
C ALA A 10 -33.94 26.77 45.00
N LEU A 11 -34.74 26.95 43.95
CA LEU A 11 -34.83 26.06 42.78
C LEU A 11 -33.81 26.51 41.73
N ALA A 12 -32.96 25.59 41.23
CA ALA A 12 -32.11 25.85 40.08
C ALA A 12 -32.77 25.33 38.80
N THR A 13 -33.41 26.22 38.04
CA THR A 13 -34.04 25.89 36.76
C THR A 13 -32.96 25.72 35.68
N LEU A 14 -32.69 24.49 35.26
CA LEU A 14 -31.70 24.21 34.21
C LEU A 14 -32.27 24.57 32.83
N LEU A 15 -31.93 25.75 32.30
CA LEU A 15 -32.22 26.09 30.91
C LEU A 15 -31.33 25.27 29.96
N LEU A 16 -31.90 24.18 29.41
CA LEU A 16 -31.38 23.56 28.19
C LEU A 16 -31.66 24.48 27.00
N ALA A 17 -30.72 25.37 26.71
CA ALA A 17 -30.71 26.16 25.48
C ALA A 17 -30.44 25.25 24.28
N VAL A 18 -31.50 24.65 23.71
CA VAL A 18 -31.44 23.97 22.42
C VAL A 18 -31.26 25.02 21.33
N THR A 19 -30.00 25.41 21.08
CA THR A 19 -29.62 26.27 19.97
C THR A 19 -29.71 25.49 18.67
N ALA A 20 -30.89 25.48 18.05
CA ALA A 20 -31.05 24.98 16.69
C ALA A 20 -30.09 25.76 15.77
N PRO A 21 -29.17 25.09 15.05
CA PRO A 21 -28.19 25.79 14.23
C PRO A 21 -28.90 26.53 13.10
N THR A 22 -28.71 27.85 13.07
CA THR A 22 -29.33 28.78 12.11
C THR A 22 -29.01 28.40 10.67
N ALA A 23 -29.89 28.78 9.74
CA ALA A 23 -29.65 28.53 8.32
C ALA A 23 -28.31 29.12 7.83
N SER A 24 -27.94 30.31 8.33
CA SER A 24 -26.62 30.92 8.07
C SER A 24 -25.46 30.05 8.58
N GLY A 25 -25.52 29.60 9.84
CA GLY A 25 -24.47 28.73 10.42
C GLY A 25 -24.36 27.36 9.74
N ARG A 26 -25.45 26.82 9.19
CA ARG A 26 -25.42 25.60 8.35
C ARG A 26 -24.76 25.88 7.00
N VAL A 27 -25.11 26.97 6.32
CA VAL A 27 -24.54 27.37 5.02
C VAL A 27 -23.05 27.69 5.13
N GLU A 28 -22.64 28.39 6.18
CA GLU A 28 -21.24 28.74 6.43
C GLU A 28 -20.41 27.48 6.74
N ARG A 29 -20.89 26.60 7.63
CA ARG A 29 -20.24 25.31 7.92
C ARG A 29 -20.10 24.46 6.66
N ALA A 30 -21.14 24.39 5.82
CA ALA A 30 -21.10 23.68 4.54
C ALA A 30 -20.03 24.26 3.60
N ARG A 31 -19.99 25.59 3.41
CA ARG A 31 -18.97 26.27 2.58
C ARG A 31 -17.55 26.03 3.08
N VAL A 32 -17.32 26.07 4.39
CA VAL A 32 -16.01 25.76 4.99
C VAL A 32 -15.61 24.30 4.71
N THR A 33 -16.54 23.34 4.85
CA THR A 33 -16.24 21.94 4.53
C THR A 33 -15.94 21.71 3.05
N THR A 34 -16.65 22.37 2.13
CA THR A 34 -16.39 22.29 0.68
C THR A 34 -15.01 22.88 0.33
N ARG A 35 -14.64 24.03 0.91
CA ARG A 35 -13.32 24.64 0.69
C ARG A 35 -12.19 23.77 1.23
N ALA A 36 -12.39 23.14 2.40
CA ALA A 36 -11.43 22.22 3.01
C ALA A 36 -11.17 20.97 2.13
N ALA A 37 -12.23 20.34 1.61
CA ALA A 37 -12.11 19.22 0.68
C ALA A 37 -11.36 19.61 -0.60
N ALA A 38 -11.74 20.74 -1.22
CA ALA A 38 -11.07 21.26 -2.42
C ALA A 38 -9.57 21.52 -2.23
N SER A 39 -9.13 21.97 -1.05
CA SER A 39 -7.69 22.13 -0.74
C SER A 39 -6.95 20.80 -0.70
N LEU A 40 -7.55 19.73 -0.18
CA LEU A 40 -6.96 18.39 -0.19
C LEU A 40 -6.97 17.78 -1.60
N GLU A 41 -8.11 17.81 -2.30
CA GLU A 41 -8.22 17.39 -3.71
C GLU A 41 -7.11 18.01 -4.55
N SER A 42 -6.95 19.34 -4.46
CA SER A 42 -5.96 20.10 -5.22
C SER A 42 -4.51 19.77 -4.82
N ARG A 43 -4.24 19.47 -3.55
CA ARG A 43 -2.91 19.01 -3.07
C ARG A 43 -2.59 17.61 -3.62
N GLU A 44 -3.53 16.68 -3.55
CA GLU A 44 -3.30 15.30 -3.95
C GLU A 44 -3.23 15.12 -5.47
N THR A 45 -3.97 15.88 -6.27
CA THR A 45 -3.79 15.88 -7.73
C THR A 45 -2.47 16.53 -8.13
N ARG A 46 -2.03 17.63 -7.49
CA ARG A 46 -0.69 18.20 -7.74
C ARG A 46 0.44 17.21 -7.41
N ARG A 47 0.28 16.42 -6.35
CA ARG A 47 1.23 15.34 -6.00
C ARG A 47 1.28 14.28 -7.10
N LEU A 48 0.13 13.79 -7.55
CA LEU A 48 0.05 12.82 -8.66
C LEU A 48 0.62 13.39 -9.97
N GLU A 49 0.37 14.66 -10.27
CA GLU A 49 0.89 15.37 -11.44
C GLU A 49 2.42 15.36 -11.49
N THR A 50 3.12 15.34 -10.35
CA THR A 50 4.59 15.22 -10.34
C THR A 50 5.08 13.88 -10.91
N PHE A 51 4.33 12.79 -10.67
CA PHE A 51 4.61 11.47 -11.22
C PHE A 51 4.19 11.39 -12.69
N THR A 52 2.97 11.82 -13.02
CA THR A 52 2.44 11.70 -14.39
C THR A 52 3.19 12.59 -15.38
N SER A 53 3.68 13.76 -14.94
CA SER A 53 4.59 14.60 -15.74
C SER A 53 5.95 13.95 -15.97
N TRP A 54 6.51 13.28 -14.96
CA TRP A 54 7.77 12.52 -15.10
C TRP A 54 7.61 11.35 -16.08
N LEU A 55 6.51 10.60 -15.99
CA LEU A 55 6.16 9.54 -16.93
C LEU A 55 6.02 10.07 -18.35
N ALA A 56 5.31 11.19 -18.54
CA ALA A 56 5.09 11.80 -19.85
C ALA A 56 6.40 12.27 -20.49
N ALA A 57 7.25 12.97 -19.72
CA ALA A 57 8.57 13.42 -20.18
C ALA A 57 9.52 12.25 -20.51
N GLY A 58 9.37 11.12 -19.80
CA GLY A 58 10.14 9.90 -20.02
C GLY A 58 9.56 8.92 -21.04
N HIS A 59 8.39 9.20 -21.63
CA HIS A 59 7.59 8.27 -22.44
C HIS A 59 7.34 6.90 -21.77
N ALA A 60 7.18 6.89 -20.45
CA ALA A 60 7.03 5.69 -19.64
C ALA A 60 5.56 5.35 -19.29
N ARG A 61 5.33 4.11 -18.83
CA ARG A 61 4.05 3.65 -18.28
C ARG A 61 4.08 3.71 -16.76
N GLY A 62 2.95 4.02 -16.14
CA GLY A 62 2.81 4.17 -14.69
C GLY A 62 1.78 3.23 -14.08
N PHE A 63 2.08 2.77 -12.88
CA PHE A 63 1.24 1.97 -12.00
C PHE A 63 1.23 2.64 -10.62
N ILE A 64 0.07 2.69 -9.96
CA ILE A 64 0.00 3.05 -8.55
C ILE A 64 -0.11 1.76 -7.74
N GLY A 65 1.00 1.38 -7.10
CA GLY A 65 1.10 0.16 -6.29
C GLY A 65 0.19 0.23 -5.08
N GLU A 66 0.17 1.39 -4.41
CA GLU A 66 -0.62 1.62 -3.21
C GLU A 66 -1.26 3.03 -3.23
N VAL A 67 -2.56 3.06 -2.95
CA VAL A 67 -3.27 4.29 -2.56
C VAL A 67 -4.26 3.97 -1.44
N GLY A 68 -4.12 4.65 -0.30
CA GLY A 68 -4.92 4.36 0.89
C GLY A 68 -5.36 5.63 1.62
N TRP A 69 -6.55 5.60 2.22
CA TRP A 69 -7.11 6.71 2.99
C TRP A 69 -8.11 6.20 4.06
N PRO A 70 -8.30 6.89 5.19
CA PRO A 70 -9.06 6.33 6.30
C PRO A 70 -10.56 6.50 6.11
N GLY A 71 -11.24 5.42 5.76
CA GLY A 71 -12.70 5.37 5.63
C GLY A 71 -13.39 4.25 6.42
N ASN A 72 -12.65 3.34 7.08
CA ASN A 72 -13.24 2.29 7.92
C ASN A 72 -13.94 2.90 9.17
N PRO A 73 -15.27 2.75 9.33
CA PRO A 73 -16.02 3.33 10.46
C PRO A 73 -15.66 2.69 11.81
N ARG A 74 -15.19 1.42 11.82
CA ARG A 74 -14.71 0.72 13.02
C ARG A 74 -13.41 1.33 13.59
N ALA A 75 -12.81 2.26 12.86
CA ALA A 75 -11.58 2.97 13.19
C ALA A 75 -11.76 4.50 13.29
N ALA A 76 -13.01 4.97 13.41
CA ALA A 76 -13.37 6.39 13.30
C ALA A 76 -12.92 7.05 11.98
N GLY A 77 -12.93 6.30 10.87
CA GLY A 77 -12.64 6.81 9.53
C GLY A 77 -13.57 7.93 9.10
N ASP A 78 -13.03 8.91 8.37
CA ASP A 78 -13.73 10.12 7.94
C ASP A 78 -14.08 9.99 6.45
N THR A 79 -15.36 9.76 6.15
CA THR A 79 -15.80 9.46 4.78
C THR A 79 -15.57 10.59 3.79
N ARG A 80 -15.24 11.82 4.23
CA ARG A 80 -14.84 12.92 3.34
C ARG A 80 -13.54 12.64 2.59
N TRP A 81 -12.70 11.73 3.08
CA TRP A 81 -11.55 11.24 2.30
C TRP A 81 -11.97 10.49 1.03
N ASN A 82 -13.19 9.93 0.96
CA ASN A 82 -13.69 9.32 -0.27
C ASN A 82 -13.89 10.34 -1.40
N ASP A 83 -14.24 11.59 -1.08
CA ASP A 83 -14.41 12.64 -2.09
C ASP A 83 -13.05 13.01 -2.70
N VAL A 84 -12.02 13.16 -1.84
CA VAL A 84 -10.62 13.35 -2.23
C VAL A 84 -10.13 12.16 -3.08
N ALA A 85 -10.38 10.94 -2.63
CA ALA A 85 -10.05 9.72 -3.37
C ALA A 85 -10.74 9.69 -4.74
N ALA A 86 -12.03 9.99 -4.82
CA ALA A 86 -12.78 9.99 -6.08
C ALA A 86 -12.26 11.06 -7.06
N ALA A 87 -11.83 12.22 -6.57
CA ALA A 87 -11.17 13.24 -7.40
C ALA A 87 -9.80 12.77 -7.92
N TRP A 88 -8.99 12.18 -7.04
CA TRP A 88 -7.69 11.61 -7.38
C TRP A 88 -7.80 10.46 -8.39
N TYR A 89 -8.76 9.54 -8.22
CA TYR A 89 -9.00 8.43 -9.16
C TYR A 89 -9.44 8.92 -10.54
N ARG A 90 -10.26 9.98 -10.61
CA ARG A 90 -10.59 10.64 -11.89
C ARG A 90 -9.35 11.20 -12.60
N ASP A 91 -8.33 11.61 -11.85
CA ASP A 91 -7.06 12.09 -12.40
C ASP A 91 -6.14 10.95 -12.85
N ALA A 92 -5.96 9.93 -12.01
CA ALA A 92 -5.23 8.70 -12.36
C ALA A 92 -5.80 8.04 -13.62
N ALA A 93 -7.13 8.02 -13.78
CA ALA A 93 -7.80 7.52 -14.96
C ALA A 93 -7.53 8.34 -16.24
N ARG A 94 -7.44 9.68 -16.15
CA ARG A 94 -7.02 10.54 -17.29
C ARG A 94 -5.63 10.18 -17.78
N HIS A 95 -4.73 9.87 -16.84
CA HIS A 95 -3.36 9.44 -17.11
C HIS A 95 -3.22 7.93 -17.42
N LYS A 96 -4.33 7.19 -17.50
CA LYS A 96 -4.39 5.75 -17.82
C LYS A 96 -3.57 4.86 -16.87
N LEU A 97 -3.43 5.28 -15.62
CA LEU A 97 -2.74 4.50 -14.59
C LEU A 97 -3.57 3.27 -14.21
N LEU A 98 -2.92 2.13 -14.03
CA LEU A 98 -3.47 1.04 -13.22
C LEU A 98 -3.26 1.39 -11.74
N VAL A 99 -4.20 1.01 -10.88
CA VAL A 99 -4.18 1.39 -9.46
C VAL A 99 -4.60 0.20 -8.58
N SER A 100 -3.79 -0.14 -7.58
CA SER A 100 -4.22 -1.00 -6.46
C SER A 100 -4.43 -0.17 -5.19
N ALA A 101 -5.64 -0.23 -4.64
CA ALA A 101 -5.92 0.41 -3.35
C ALA A 101 -5.24 -0.35 -2.21
N TRP A 102 -4.90 0.35 -1.12
CA TRP A 102 -4.38 -0.22 0.12
C TRP A 102 -5.47 -0.11 1.21
N ALA A 103 -5.92 -1.19 1.86
CA ALA A 103 -5.59 -2.62 1.70
C ALA A 103 -6.76 -3.55 2.08
N THR A 104 -6.54 -4.86 2.03
CA THR A 104 -7.37 -5.89 2.65
C THR A 104 -6.56 -7.17 2.96
N GLY A 105 -7.18 -8.14 3.62
CA GLY A 105 -6.61 -9.46 3.97
C GLY A 105 -7.12 -9.96 5.33
N GLU A 106 -6.95 -11.26 5.58
CA GLU A 106 -7.57 -11.98 6.72
C GLU A 106 -6.85 -11.72 8.05
N LEU A 107 -5.55 -11.40 8.01
CA LEU A 107 -4.77 -11.08 9.21
C LEU A 107 -4.91 -9.62 9.67
N TRP A 108 -5.60 -8.77 8.91
CA TRP A 108 -5.82 -7.37 9.27
C TRP A 108 -6.86 -7.25 10.37
N ALA A 109 -6.55 -6.49 11.42
CA ALA A 109 -7.52 -6.16 12.47
C ALA A 109 -8.78 -5.52 11.85
N PRO A 110 -10.00 -5.87 12.28
CA PRO A 110 -11.24 -5.26 11.78
C PRO A 110 -11.32 -3.74 11.94
N SER A 111 -10.50 -3.17 12.83
CA SER A 111 -10.31 -1.75 13.09
C SER A 111 -9.16 -1.11 12.27
N TYR A 112 -8.58 -1.79 11.29
CA TYR A 112 -7.56 -1.18 10.43
C TYR A 112 -8.19 -0.07 9.57
N LYS A 113 -7.74 1.17 9.79
CA LYS A 113 -8.43 2.37 9.28
C LYS A 113 -8.45 2.52 7.77
N LEU A 114 -7.47 1.94 7.07
CA LEU A 114 -7.34 1.99 5.61
C LEU A 114 -7.93 0.76 4.90
N ALA A 115 -8.51 -0.21 5.64
CA ALA A 115 -9.07 -1.40 5.04
C ALA A 115 -10.22 -1.05 4.07
N VAL A 116 -10.07 -1.34 2.77
CA VAL A 116 -11.12 -1.14 1.76
C VAL A 116 -12.22 -2.20 1.91
N TYR A 117 -11.78 -3.44 2.13
CA TYR A 117 -12.60 -4.57 2.56
C TYR A 117 -11.98 -5.13 3.84
N GLY A 118 -12.79 -5.60 4.77
CA GLY A 118 -12.33 -6.13 6.05
C GLY A 118 -13.07 -7.40 6.43
N ALA A 119 -12.56 -8.09 7.44
CA ALA A 119 -13.23 -9.25 8.00
C ALA A 119 -14.36 -8.85 8.97
N ALA A 120 -15.46 -9.61 8.97
CA ALA A 120 -16.41 -9.64 10.08
C ALA A 120 -15.92 -10.63 11.16
N ASP A 121 -15.79 -11.91 10.78
CA ASP A 121 -15.40 -13.03 11.65
C ASP A 121 -14.33 -13.88 10.91
N ASP A 122 -13.08 -13.41 10.91
CA ASP A 122 -11.88 -14.01 10.28
C ASP A 122 -11.84 -14.14 8.74
N ALA A 123 -12.96 -13.98 8.02
CA ALA A 123 -13.02 -13.99 6.55
C ALA A 123 -13.28 -12.59 5.96
N VAL A 124 -12.60 -12.19 4.88
CA VAL A 124 -12.85 -10.90 4.20
C VAL A 124 -14.17 -10.95 3.44
N ASP A 125 -15.22 -10.41 4.06
CA ASP A 125 -16.61 -10.45 3.60
C ASP A 125 -17.35 -9.10 3.67
N ALA A 126 -16.75 -8.08 4.31
CA ALA A 126 -17.36 -6.78 4.53
C ALA A 126 -16.68 -5.67 3.70
N ALA A 127 -17.49 -4.82 3.06
CA ALA A 127 -17.03 -3.64 2.35
C ALA A 127 -17.08 -2.40 3.26
N ASN A 128 -15.96 -1.69 3.39
CA ASN A 128 -15.92 -0.38 4.05
C ASN A 128 -16.31 0.74 3.08
N PRO A 129 -16.66 1.96 3.54
CA PRO A 129 -17.02 3.10 2.69
C PRO A 129 -16.03 3.41 1.55
N GLN A 130 -14.76 3.05 1.69
CA GLN A 130 -13.73 3.20 0.66
C GLN A 130 -14.03 2.36 -0.60
N ALA A 131 -14.66 1.19 -0.43
CA ALA A 131 -14.98 0.27 -1.52
C ALA A 131 -15.85 0.94 -2.60
N ALA A 132 -16.78 1.83 -2.23
CA ALA A 132 -17.61 2.57 -3.19
C ALA A 132 -16.78 3.41 -4.19
N VAL A 133 -15.61 3.91 -3.78
CA VAL A 133 -14.70 4.65 -4.68
C VAL A 133 -13.98 3.70 -5.65
N VAL A 134 -13.50 2.56 -5.15
CA VAL A 134 -12.80 1.53 -5.93
C VAL A 134 -13.74 0.83 -6.92
N GLU A 135 -14.93 0.45 -6.44
CA GLU A 135 -16.01 -0.16 -7.24
C GLU A 135 -16.63 0.83 -8.25
N GLY A 136 -16.45 2.14 -8.04
CA GLY A 136 -16.82 3.17 -9.02
C GLY A 136 -15.90 3.25 -10.25
N GLN A 137 -14.70 2.65 -10.19
CA GLN A 137 -13.74 2.69 -11.31
C GLN A 137 -14.12 1.74 -12.46
N PRO A 138 -13.58 1.91 -13.68
CA PRO A 138 -13.70 0.90 -14.73
C PRO A 138 -13.16 -0.44 -14.26
N ALA A 139 -13.90 -1.54 -14.49
CA ALA A 139 -13.53 -2.86 -13.95
C ALA A 139 -12.10 -3.31 -14.32
N SER A 140 -11.63 -2.96 -15.53
CA SER A 140 -10.27 -3.24 -16.00
C SER A 140 -9.14 -2.55 -15.23
N ALA A 141 -9.46 -1.60 -14.34
CA ALA A 141 -8.51 -0.85 -13.52
C ALA A 141 -8.69 -1.07 -12.00
N ARG A 142 -9.59 -1.98 -11.58
CA ARG A 142 -9.87 -2.24 -10.15
C ARG A 142 -8.85 -3.20 -9.54
N GLY A 143 -7.80 -2.64 -8.95
CA GLY A 143 -6.82 -3.35 -8.13
C GLY A 143 -7.04 -3.18 -6.63
N ILE A 144 -6.55 -4.14 -5.85
CA ILE A 144 -6.48 -4.09 -4.38
C ILE A 144 -5.21 -4.80 -3.89
N ASN A 145 -4.58 -4.27 -2.85
CA ASN A 145 -3.53 -4.97 -2.12
C ASN A 145 -4.16 -5.98 -1.16
N VAL A 146 -3.77 -7.25 -1.25
CA VAL A 146 -4.24 -8.32 -0.37
C VAL A 146 -3.04 -8.86 0.40
N ASP A 147 -2.75 -8.23 1.54
CA ASP A 147 -1.57 -8.57 2.35
C ASP A 147 -1.90 -9.55 3.49
N GLY A 148 -0.88 -10.31 3.85
CA GLY A 148 -0.81 -11.38 4.81
C GLY A 148 0.48 -12.17 4.62
N GLY A 149 1.04 -12.19 3.40
CA GLY A 149 2.29 -12.87 3.05
C GLY A 149 3.56 -12.13 3.52
N ALA A 150 3.50 -10.80 3.67
CA ALA A 150 4.57 -9.99 4.23
C ALA A 150 4.50 -9.85 5.77
N PHE A 151 3.39 -10.23 6.40
CA PHE A 151 3.12 -9.96 7.83
C PHE A 151 4.20 -10.44 8.82
N GLY A 152 4.23 -9.76 9.98
CA GLY A 152 5.08 -10.07 11.13
C GLY A 152 6.47 -9.45 11.12
N GLU A 153 6.86 -8.73 10.06
CA GLU A 153 8.23 -8.28 9.79
C GLU A 153 8.85 -7.34 10.86
N TYR A 154 8.05 -6.64 11.67
CA TYR A 154 8.52 -5.53 12.53
C TYR A 154 8.24 -5.67 14.03
N GLY A 155 7.73 -6.82 14.48
CA GLY A 155 7.30 -6.98 15.87
C GLY A 155 6.18 -5.99 16.24
N THR A 156 6.27 -5.35 17.42
CA THR A 156 5.22 -4.48 17.96
C THR A 156 5.26 -3.02 17.49
N ASN A 157 6.38 -2.55 16.93
CA ASN A 157 6.56 -1.19 16.44
C ASN A 157 6.90 -1.23 14.95
N PHE A 158 5.95 -0.87 14.09
CA PHE A 158 6.14 -0.85 12.63
C PHE A 158 7.28 0.11 12.23
N ASP A 159 8.45 -0.45 11.88
CA ASP A 159 9.60 0.27 11.33
C ASP A 159 10.25 -0.58 10.21
N PRO A 160 9.86 -0.36 8.93
CA PRO A 160 10.39 -1.10 7.78
C PRO A 160 11.88 -0.94 7.49
N VAL A 161 12.56 -0.01 8.17
CA VAL A 161 14.00 0.23 8.00
C VAL A 161 14.78 0.07 9.30
N ALA A 162 14.17 -0.56 10.31
CA ALA A 162 14.79 -0.87 11.58
C ALA A 162 16.17 -1.54 11.38
N PRO A 163 17.22 -1.12 12.12
CA PRO A 163 18.53 -1.78 12.02
C PRO A 163 18.51 -3.27 12.41
N ALA A 164 17.53 -3.65 13.24
CA ALA A 164 17.29 -5.02 13.66
C ALA A 164 15.80 -5.39 13.59
N SER A 165 15.49 -6.64 13.25
CA SER A 165 14.14 -7.22 13.26
C SER A 165 14.10 -8.51 14.11
N PRO A 166 12.96 -8.83 14.75
CA PRO A 166 12.72 -10.15 15.36
C PRO A 166 12.54 -11.27 14.34
N LEU A 167 12.35 -10.97 13.04
CA LEU A 167 12.30 -11.97 11.98
C LEU A 167 13.43 -11.76 10.97
N ASP A 168 14.02 -12.85 10.50
CA ASP A 168 15.13 -12.84 9.54
C ASP A 168 15.05 -14.03 8.57
N ASN A 169 16.17 -14.40 7.98
CA ASN A 169 16.28 -15.51 7.02
C ASN A 169 16.40 -16.91 7.65
N VAL A 170 16.54 -17.00 8.97
CA VAL A 170 16.42 -18.22 9.77
C VAL A 170 15.06 -18.20 10.47
N ASP A 171 14.81 -17.20 11.30
CA ASP A 171 13.59 -17.00 12.07
C ASP A 171 12.55 -16.24 11.24
N VAL A 172 11.99 -16.91 10.22
CA VAL A 172 11.05 -16.30 9.25
C VAL A 172 9.61 -16.10 9.75
N GLY A 173 9.30 -16.57 10.96
CA GLY A 173 7.96 -16.66 11.52
C GLY A 173 7.18 -17.92 11.11
N THR A 174 6.01 -18.13 11.71
CA THR A 174 5.18 -19.33 11.51
C THR A 174 4.02 -19.05 10.56
N TYR A 175 3.92 -19.85 9.48
CA TYR A 175 2.79 -19.80 8.55
C TYR A 175 1.48 -20.20 9.26
N GLY A 176 0.41 -19.45 9.00
CA GLY A 176 -0.90 -19.61 9.68
C GLY A 176 -0.97 -18.92 11.04
N SER A 177 0.04 -18.13 11.44
CA SER A 177 0.01 -17.33 12.67
C SER A 177 0.76 -16.01 12.51
N THR A 178 2.06 -16.04 12.22
CA THR A 178 2.87 -14.82 11.98
C THR A 178 2.56 -14.18 10.62
N TYR A 179 2.23 -15.02 9.64
CA TYR A 179 1.86 -14.64 8.27
C TYR A 179 1.01 -15.74 7.63
N ALA A 180 0.23 -15.40 6.61
CA ALA A 180 -0.59 -16.32 5.84
C ALA A 180 -0.91 -15.72 4.47
N TYR A 181 -1.01 -16.55 3.43
CA TYR A 181 -1.52 -16.06 2.14
C TYR A 181 -3.05 -16.05 2.15
N PRO A 182 -3.70 -15.13 1.39
CA PRO A 182 -5.16 -14.98 1.44
C PRO A 182 -5.89 -16.23 0.96
N SER A 183 -7.00 -16.56 1.62
CA SER A 183 -7.80 -17.73 1.23
C SER A 183 -8.51 -17.56 -0.12
N ALA A 184 -8.94 -18.70 -0.68
CA ALA A 184 -9.82 -18.71 -1.85
C ALA A 184 -11.16 -18.00 -1.62
N HIS A 185 -11.64 -17.91 -0.36
CA HIS A 185 -12.84 -17.14 -0.04
C HIS A 185 -12.59 -15.64 -0.25
N THR A 186 -11.49 -15.12 0.29
CA THR A 186 -11.09 -13.71 0.10
C THR A 186 -10.98 -13.36 -1.39
N PHE A 187 -10.34 -14.20 -2.21
CA PHE A 187 -10.28 -13.96 -3.65
C PHE A 187 -11.65 -14.01 -4.35
N ALA A 188 -12.50 -14.99 -4.02
CA ALA A 188 -13.85 -15.08 -4.57
C ALA A 188 -14.72 -13.88 -4.19
N TYR A 189 -14.62 -13.41 -2.94
CA TYR A 189 -15.31 -12.20 -2.48
C TYR A 189 -14.87 -10.97 -3.28
N LEU A 190 -13.56 -10.71 -3.38
CA LEU A 190 -13.03 -9.57 -4.13
C LEU A 190 -13.45 -9.59 -5.62
N ALA A 191 -13.42 -10.77 -6.26
CA ALA A 191 -13.91 -10.94 -7.63
C ALA A 191 -15.41 -10.59 -7.77
N SER A 192 -16.23 -10.96 -6.78
CA SER A 192 -17.66 -10.63 -6.71
C SER A 192 -17.93 -9.13 -6.51
N ARG A 193 -17.05 -8.42 -5.79
CA ARG A 193 -17.04 -6.93 -5.71
C ARG A 193 -16.55 -6.26 -6.99
N GLY A 194 -16.12 -7.04 -7.99
CA GLY A 194 -15.69 -6.53 -9.28
C GLY A 194 -14.21 -6.19 -9.38
N VAL A 195 -13.39 -6.52 -8.37
CA VAL A 195 -11.91 -6.46 -8.45
C VAL A 195 -11.44 -7.36 -9.61
N ARG A 196 -10.37 -6.96 -10.32
CA ARG A 196 -9.81 -7.74 -11.44
C ARG A 196 -8.34 -8.09 -11.31
N PHE A 197 -7.61 -7.40 -10.44
CA PHE A 197 -6.28 -7.83 -10.04
C PHE A 197 -6.00 -7.57 -8.57
N VAL A 198 -5.06 -8.34 -8.02
CA VAL A 198 -4.56 -8.19 -6.65
C VAL A 198 -3.06 -7.93 -6.69
N ARG A 199 -2.56 -7.03 -5.84
CA ARG A 199 -1.14 -6.98 -5.49
C ARG A 199 -0.96 -7.84 -4.24
N LEU A 200 -0.03 -8.79 -4.31
CA LEU A 200 0.18 -9.85 -3.32
C LEU A 200 1.59 -9.74 -2.74
N PRO A 201 1.75 -9.05 -1.59
CA PRO A 201 3.03 -8.92 -0.89
C PRO A 201 3.56 -10.27 -0.38
N PHE A 202 4.86 -10.47 -0.53
CA PHE A 202 5.61 -11.60 0.03
C PHE A 202 7.03 -11.16 0.42
N ARG A 203 7.64 -11.89 1.36
CA ARG A 203 8.94 -11.53 1.95
C ARG A 203 10.11 -12.33 1.33
N TRP A 204 11.22 -11.67 1.03
CA TRP A 204 12.45 -12.24 0.44
C TRP A 204 12.99 -13.38 1.29
N GLU A 205 13.22 -13.12 2.57
CA GLU A 205 13.74 -14.07 3.55
C GLU A 205 12.90 -15.35 3.61
N ARG A 206 11.58 -15.23 3.36
CA ARG A 206 10.68 -16.39 3.27
C ARG A 206 10.94 -17.17 1.98
N VAL A 207 10.94 -16.55 0.80
CA VAL A 207 11.13 -17.30 -0.46
C VAL A 207 12.57 -17.73 -0.74
N GLN A 208 13.58 -17.09 -0.15
CA GLN A 208 15.00 -17.43 -0.31
C GLN A 208 15.77 -17.22 1.01
N ARG A 209 15.89 -18.29 1.81
CA ARG A 209 16.55 -18.31 3.15
C ARG A 209 18.05 -17.98 3.14
N SER A 210 18.68 -17.93 1.98
CA SER A 210 20.10 -17.63 1.85
C SER A 210 20.37 -17.03 0.47
N LEU A 211 20.96 -15.84 0.45
CA LEU A 211 21.28 -15.11 -0.77
C LEU A 211 22.07 -15.97 -1.76
N GLY A 212 21.66 -15.99 -3.03
CA GLY A 212 22.32 -16.79 -4.08
C GLY A 212 22.00 -18.29 -4.06
N ARG A 213 21.27 -18.82 -3.05
CA ARG A 213 20.92 -20.24 -2.92
C ARG A 213 19.54 -20.54 -3.54
N PRO A 214 19.15 -21.83 -3.69
CA PRO A 214 17.80 -22.19 -4.13
C PRO A 214 16.70 -21.51 -3.29
N LEU A 215 15.53 -21.34 -3.89
CA LEU A 215 14.35 -20.86 -3.17
C LEU A 215 13.88 -21.92 -2.16
N ASP A 216 13.19 -21.48 -1.11
CA ASP A 216 12.50 -22.36 -0.19
C ASP A 216 11.30 -23.00 -0.89
N GLY A 217 11.36 -24.31 -1.14
CA GLY A 217 10.35 -25.01 -1.91
C GLY A 217 8.98 -25.08 -1.23
N VAL A 218 8.92 -25.04 0.11
CA VAL A 218 7.67 -25.06 0.87
C VAL A 218 6.99 -23.69 0.76
N GLU A 219 7.76 -22.62 0.90
CA GLU A 219 7.24 -21.26 0.81
C GLU A 219 6.81 -20.89 -0.61
N VAL A 220 7.61 -21.23 -1.62
CA VAL A 220 7.24 -21.01 -3.03
C VAL A 220 5.98 -21.78 -3.39
N ALA A 221 5.78 -23.00 -2.85
CA ALA A 221 4.55 -23.75 -3.05
C ALA A 221 3.33 -23.06 -2.43
N ARG A 222 3.46 -22.41 -1.27
CA ARG A 222 2.38 -21.61 -0.66
C ARG A 222 2.05 -20.37 -1.48
N LEU A 223 3.07 -19.62 -1.91
CA LEU A 223 2.89 -18.44 -2.76
C LEU A 223 2.19 -18.83 -4.07
N ARG A 224 2.62 -19.91 -4.72
CA ARG A 224 2.00 -20.41 -5.95
C ARG A 224 0.57 -20.89 -5.72
N ALA A 225 0.28 -21.61 -4.63
CA ALA A 225 -1.09 -22.01 -4.29
C ALA A 225 -2.03 -20.80 -4.09
N SER A 226 -1.51 -19.67 -3.60
CA SER A 226 -2.24 -18.40 -3.52
C SER A 226 -2.49 -17.79 -4.90
N VAL A 227 -1.51 -17.83 -5.81
CA VAL A 227 -1.66 -17.40 -7.21
C VAL A 227 -2.73 -18.25 -7.90
N ASP A 228 -2.67 -19.58 -7.76
CA ASP A 228 -3.66 -20.50 -8.32
C ASP A 228 -5.07 -20.26 -7.73
N ALA A 229 -5.17 -19.81 -6.47
CA ALA A 229 -6.45 -19.45 -5.83
C ALA A 229 -7.03 -18.15 -6.38
N ALA A 230 -6.19 -17.15 -6.65
CA ALA A 230 -6.59 -15.93 -7.34
C ALA A 230 -7.03 -16.23 -8.80
N GLU A 231 -6.31 -17.10 -9.51
CA GLU A 231 -6.66 -17.52 -10.88
C GLU A 231 -8.04 -18.20 -10.94
N ARG A 232 -8.32 -19.11 -9.99
CA ARG A 232 -9.64 -19.76 -9.86
C ARG A 232 -10.78 -18.78 -9.58
N ALA A 233 -10.50 -17.62 -8.97
CA ALA A 233 -11.45 -16.53 -8.79
C ALA A 233 -11.56 -15.58 -10.00
N GLY A 234 -10.77 -15.80 -11.06
CA GLY A 234 -10.71 -14.92 -12.23
C GLY A 234 -9.93 -13.63 -12.00
N LEU A 235 -9.01 -13.62 -11.03
CA LEU A 235 -8.17 -12.47 -10.69
C LEU A 235 -6.75 -12.63 -11.25
N HIS A 236 -6.18 -11.53 -11.73
CA HIS A 236 -4.75 -11.46 -12.00
C HIS A 236 -3.96 -11.07 -10.75
N VAL A 237 -2.68 -11.45 -10.69
CA VAL A 237 -1.79 -11.17 -9.56
C VAL A 237 -0.63 -10.27 -9.99
N VAL A 238 -0.25 -9.33 -9.13
CA VAL A 238 1.06 -8.68 -9.12
C VAL A 238 1.79 -9.22 -7.90
N LEU A 239 2.90 -9.93 -8.12
CA LEU A 239 3.73 -10.44 -7.02
C LEU A 239 4.64 -9.31 -6.53
N ASP A 240 4.48 -8.87 -5.29
CA ASP A 240 5.22 -7.75 -4.70
C ASP A 240 6.25 -8.24 -3.67
N LEU A 241 7.54 -7.96 -3.91
CA LEU A 241 8.60 -8.26 -2.96
C LEU A 241 8.68 -7.18 -1.88
N HIS A 242 8.04 -7.45 -0.75
CA HIS A 242 7.73 -6.44 0.26
C HIS A 242 8.87 -6.26 1.27
N ASN A 243 9.99 -5.66 0.82
CA ASN A 243 11.28 -5.73 1.54
C ASN A 243 12.05 -4.41 1.68
N TYR A 244 11.50 -3.27 1.24
CA TYR A 244 12.04 -1.92 1.52
C TYR A 244 13.51 -1.72 1.12
N GLY A 245 13.95 -2.44 0.09
CA GLY A 245 15.33 -2.46 -0.41
C GLY A 245 16.32 -3.23 0.47
N ALA A 246 15.86 -4.14 1.34
CA ALA A 246 16.72 -4.83 2.30
C ALA A 246 16.41 -6.34 2.45
N TYR A 247 17.33 -6.99 3.16
CA TYR A 247 17.24 -8.38 3.60
C TYR A 247 17.78 -8.45 5.02
N TYR A 248 17.03 -9.02 5.96
CA TYR A 248 17.47 -9.24 7.33
C TYR A 248 18.25 -10.55 7.42
N GLU A 249 19.54 -10.43 7.71
CA GLU A 249 20.45 -11.56 7.90
C GLU A 249 20.56 -11.90 9.38
N HIS A 250 20.38 -13.17 9.73
CA HIS A 250 20.53 -13.68 11.09
C HIS A 250 21.97 -13.50 11.61
N VAL A 251 22.15 -12.70 12.65
CA VAL A 251 23.46 -12.46 13.29
C VAL A 251 23.32 -12.65 14.80
N GLY A 252 23.79 -13.80 15.30
CA GLY A 252 23.75 -14.14 16.72
C GLY A 252 22.36 -14.56 17.17
N THR A 253 21.52 -13.58 17.55
CA THR A 253 20.12 -13.80 17.98
C THR A 253 19.17 -12.72 17.45
N THR A 254 19.59 -11.96 16.43
CA THR A 254 18.77 -10.90 15.83
C THR A 254 18.97 -10.85 14.32
N GLY A 255 17.90 -10.51 13.60
CA GLY A 255 17.97 -10.17 12.19
C GLY A 255 18.61 -8.80 12.02
N VAL A 256 19.74 -8.70 11.33
CA VAL A 256 20.42 -7.43 11.03
C VAL A 256 20.12 -6.99 9.60
N ARG A 257 19.61 -5.76 9.44
CA ARG A 257 19.25 -5.21 8.13
C ARG A 257 20.49 -5.09 7.22
N ARG A 258 20.48 -5.78 6.08
CA ARG A 258 21.43 -5.60 4.98
C ARG A 258 20.76 -4.77 3.88
N ALA A 259 21.27 -3.58 3.61
CA ALA A 259 20.71 -2.67 2.61
C ALA A 259 21.26 -2.97 1.21
N LEU A 260 20.41 -2.95 0.20
CA LEU A 260 20.76 -3.23 -1.19
C LEU A 260 21.76 -2.19 -1.74
N GLY A 261 22.85 -2.69 -2.35
CA GLY A 261 23.99 -1.89 -2.79
C GLY A 261 25.13 -1.76 -1.77
N THR A 262 25.02 -2.41 -0.60
CA THR A 262 26.15 -2.61 0.32
C THR A 262 26.93 -3.89 -0.04
N PRO A 263 28.15 -4.10 0.48
CA PRO A 263 28.89 -5.35 0.29
C PRO A 263 28.13 -6.60 0.78
N GLN A 264 27.23 -6.45 1.76
CA GLN A 264 26.44 -7.53 2.34
C GLN A 264 25.21 -7.90 1.50
N LEU A 265 24.64 -6.95 0.73
CA LEU A 265 23.50 -7.20 -0.16
C LEU A 265 23.74 -6.56 -1.53
N SER A 266 24.31 -7.35 -2.44
CA SER A 266 24.66 -6.89 -3.79
C SER A 266 23.48 -6.92 -4.77
N ALA A 267 23.57 -6.12 -5.84
CA ALA A 267 22.66 -6.18 -6.99
C ALA A 267 22.60 -7.59 -7.62
N ALA A 268 23.67 -8.39 -7.52
CA ALA A 268 23.72 -9.75 -8.04
C ALA A 268 22.87 -10.73 -7.20
N ALA A 269 22.82 -10.55 -5.88
CA ALA A 269 21.95 -11.35 -5.00
C ALA A 269 20.46 -11.09 -5.30
N PHE A 270 20.11 -9.82 -5.49
CA PHE A 270 18.75 -9.41 -5.90
C PHE A 270 18.37 -9.92 -7.29
N ALA A 271 19.30 -9.88 -8.24
CA ALA A 271 19.11 -10.45 -9.57
C ALA A 271 18.96 -11.99 -9.54
N ASP A 272 19.66 -12.69 -8.65
CA ASP A 272 19.52 -14.14 -8.48
C ASP A 272 18.15 -14.55 -7.93
N LEU A 273 17.62 -13.83 -6.94
CA LEU A 273 16.23 -14.01 -6.47
C LEU A 273 15.25 -13.92 -7.66
N TRP A 274 15.29 -12.80 -8.37
CA TRP A 274 14.34 -12.52 -9.45
C TRP A 274 14.47 -13.47 -10.64
N ARG A 275 15.69 -13.92 -10.96
CA ARG A 275 15.94 -15.00 -11.93
C ARG A 275 15.22 -16.29 -11.53
N ARG A 276 15.27 -16.67 -10.25
CA ARG A 276 14.64 -17.90 -9.75
C ARG A 276 13.12 -17.80 -9.69
N LEU A 277 12.59 -16.66 -9.23
CA LEU A 277 11.14 -16.41 -9.24
C LEU A 277 10.59 -16.41 -10.67
N ALA A 278 11.31 -15.80 -11.63
CA ALA A 278 10.93 -15.88 -13.05
C ALA A 278 10.92 -17.33 -13.57
N VAL A 279 11.86 -18.19 -13.18
CA VAL A 279 11.83 -19.62 -13.58
C VAL A 279 10.56 -20.33 -13.06
N VAL A 280 10.07 -19.97 -11.87
CA VAL A 280 8.83 -20.51 -11.29
C VAL A 280 7.60 -19.98 -12.02
N PHE A 281 7.48 -18.66 -12.15
CA PHE A 281 6.22 -18.00 -12.50
C PHE A 281 6.07 -17.59 -13.98
N ARG A 282 7.11 -17.67 -14.83
CA ARG A 282 7.07 -17.23 -16.25
C ARG A 282 6.00 -17.88 -17.14
N THR A 283 5.35 -18.95 -16.69
CA THR A 283 4.26 -19.65 -17.40
C THR A 283 2.90 -19.51 -16.74
N ASP A 284 2.81 -18.90 -15.55
CA ASP A 284 1.56 -18.82 -14.79
C ASP A 284 0.73 -17.61 -15.25
N SER A 285 -0.31 -17.86 -16.06
CA SER A 285 -1.14 -16.83 -16.72
C SER A 285 -1.83 -15.83 -15.79
N ALA A 286 -2.08 -16.23 -14.54
CA ALA A 286 -2.60 -15.34 -13.52
C ALA A 286 -1.62 -14.21 -13.16
N VAL A 287 -0.32 -14.46 -13.23
CA VAL A 287 0.71 -13.46 -12.91
C VAL A 287 0.74 -12.40 -14.01
N SER A 288 0.28 -11.20 -13.69
CA SER A 288 0.29 -10.06 -14.60
C SER A 288 1.58 -9.24 -14.55
N GLY A 289 2.36 -9.39 -13.48
CA GLY A 289 3.69 -8.81 -13.35
C GLY A 289 4.34 -8.96 -11.97
N TYR A 290 5.54 -8.41 -11.88
CA TYR A 290 6.42 -8.46 -10.71
C TYR A 290 6.71 -7.05 -10.18
N GLY A 291 6.27 -6.74 -8.97
CA GLY A 291 6.72 -5.59 -8.19
C GLY A 291 8.11 -5.89 -7.64
N LEU A 292 9.15 -5.25 -8.20
CA LEU A 292 10.54 -5.67 -7.94
C LEU A 292 10.96 -5.52 -6.48
N MET A 293 10.45 -4.49 -5.79
CA MET A 293 10.75 -4.17 -4.40
C MET A 293 9.75 -3.12 -3.92
N ASN A 294 8.98 -3.40 -2.88
CA ASN A 294 8.19 -2.38 -2.20
C ASN A 294 9.11 -1.29 -1.61
N GLU A 295 8.77 -0.02 -1.83
CA GLU A 295 9.33 1.16 -1.14
C GLU A 295 10.85 1.12 -0.83
N PRO A 296 11.74 1.00 -1.83
CA PRO A 296 13.17 0.89 -1.60
C PRO A 296 13.74 2.15 -0.93
N ALA A 297 14.14 2.01 0.34
CA ALA A 297 14.56 3.10 1.21
C ALA A 297 15.82 2.75 2.02
N ASN A 298 16.45 3.75 2.63
CA ASN A 298 17.66 3.62 3.45
C ASN A 298 18.75 2.76 2.78
N LEU A 299 19.06 3.09 1.53
CA LEU A 299 20.14 2.51 0.71
C LEU A 299 21.31 3.52 0.61
N PRO A 300 22.48 3.15 0.04
CA PRO A 300 23.55 4.11 -0.26
C PRO A 300 23.15 5.26 -1.21
N GLY A 301 21.99 5.17 -1.86
CA GLY A 301 21.36 6.26 -2.63
C GLY A 301 20.58 5.75 -3.85
N PRO A 302 19.94 6.65 -4.64
CA PRO A 302 19.11 6.27 -5.78
C PRO A 302 19.84 5.37 -6.79
N ARG A 303 21.13 5.65 -7.04
CA ARG A 303 21.96 4.87 -7.98
C ARG A 303 22.11 3.39 -7.60
N ALA A 304 22.10 3.06 -6.30
CA ALA A 304 22.14 1.68 -5.85
C ALA A 304 20.87 0.92 -6.27
N TRP A 305 19.71 1.55 -6.06
CA TRP A 305 18.43 1.01 -6.52
C TRP A 305 18.36 0.90 -8.04
N GLU A 306 18.79 1.92 -8.78
CA GLU A 306 18.80 1.85 -10.25
C GLU A 306 19.72 0.75 -10.81
N GLN A 307 20.84 0.45 -10.15
CA GLN A 307 21.72 -0.65 -10.56
C GLN A 307 21.08 -2.01 -10.28
N ALA A 308 20.50 -2.19 -9.09
CA ALA A 308 19.87 -3.44 -8.70
C ALA A 308 18.59 -3.75 -9.51
N SER A 309 17.72 -2.76 -9.72
CA SER A 309 16.52 -2.91 -10.56
C SER A 309 16.85 -3.24 -12.02
N ARG A 310 17.87 -2.60 -12.63
CA ARG A 310 18.38 -3.00 -13.96
C ARG A 310 18.87 -4.45 -13.99
N ALA A 311 19.60 -4.88 -12.95
CA ALA A 311 20.11 -6.26 -12.86
C ALA A 311 18.98 -7.29 -12.72
N ALA A 312 17.96 -7.01 -11.91
CA ALA A 312 16.77 -7.86 -11.78
C ALA A 312 15.97 -7.97 -13.09
N VAL A 313 15.73 -6.85 -13.79
CA VAL A 313 15.08 -6.86 -15.12
C VAL A 313 15.85 -7.73 -16.11
N ALA A 314 17.17 -7.54 -16.22
CA ALA A 314 18.01 -8.33 -17.12
C ALA A 314 17.94 -9.83 -16.77
N ALA A 315 17.97 -10.16 -15.48
CA ALA A 315 17.89 -11.54 -15.00
C ALA A 315 16.54 -12.20 -15.30
N ILE A 316 15.42 -11.52 -15.07
CA ILE A 316 14.06 -11.98 -15.44
C ILE A 316 13.99 -12.23 -16.96
N ARG A 317 14.42 -11.26 -17.78
CA ARG A 317 14.36 -11.39 -19.25
C ARG A 317 15.29 -12.46 -19.81
N SER A 318 16.43 -12.73 -19.17
CA SER A 318 17.30 -13.85 -19.56
C SER A 318 16.65 -15.23 -19.42
N MET A 319 15.62 -15.36 -18.58
CA MET A 319 14.81 -16.59 -18.45
C MET A 319 13.66 -16.66 -19.47
N GLY A 320 13.59 -15.73 -20.42
CA GLY A 320 12.54 -15.65 -21.45
C GLY A 320 11.19 -15.15 -20.94
N ASP A 321 11.12 -14.68 -19.69
CA ASP A 321 9.89 -14.18 -19.08
C ASP A 321 9.45 -12.84 -19.71
N ARG A 322 8.16 -12.71 -20.03
CA ARG A 322 7.55 -11.55 -20.70
C ARG A 322 6.51 -10.81 -19.86
N HIS A 323 6.32 -11.16 -18.59
CA HIS A 323 5.41 -10.47 -17.67
C HIS A 323 5.80 -9.00 -17.47
N ARG A 324 4.85 -8.19 -17.00
CA ARG A 324 5.17 -6.79 -16.64
C ARG A 324 6.17 -6.76 -15.50
N ILE A 325 7.02 -5.75 -15.49
CA ILE A 325 7.90 -5.50 -14.35
C ILE A 325 7.58 -4.10 -13.83
N PHE A 326 7.13 -4.03 -12.59
CA PHE A 326 6.81 -2.81 -11.89
C PHE A 326 8.04 -2.37 -11.08
N VAL A 327 8.43 -1.11 -11.25
CA VAL A 327 9.70 -0.57 -10.76
C VAL A 327 9.45 0.72 -9.98
N SER A 328 9.50 0.61 -8.66
CA SER A 328 9.39 1.72 -7.71
C SER A 328 10.47 2.79 -7.88
N ALA A 329 10.21 3.99 -7.40
CA ALA A 329 11.21 5.00 -7.09
C ALA A 329 11.96 4.67 -5.80
N TYR A 330 13.23 5.11 -5.73
CA TYR A 330 13.94 5.20 -4.47
C TYR A 330 13.30 6.25 -3.54
N GLY A 331 13.25 5.95 -2.25
CA GLY A 331 12.80 6.88 -1.21
C GLY A 331 11.30 6.78 -0.94
N TRP A 332 10.85 5.61 -0.46
CA TRP A 332 9.47 5.33 -0.04
C TRP A 332 8.40 5.39 -1.14
N ASP A 333 8.83 5.25 -2.40
CA ASP A 333 7.99 5.16 -3.62
C ASP A 333 6.89 6.22 -3.84
N GLY A 334 6.81 7.27 -3.00
CA GLY A 334 5.76 8.27 -3.11
C GLY A 334 5.75 8.94 -4.49
N VAL A 335 4.59 9.34 -5.01
CA VAL A 335 4.45 9.98 -6.34
C VAL A 335 5.44 11.14 -6.60
N THR A 336 5.87 11.87 -5.57
CA THR A 336 6.88 12.94 -5.68
C THR A 336 8.34 12.44 -5.77
N ALA A 337 8.61 11.20 -5.39
CA ALA A 337 9.95 10.62 -5.27
C ALA A 337 10.67 10.48 -6.61
N PHE A 338 9.96 10.19 -7.71
CA PHE A 338 10.57 10.13 -9.05
C PHE A 338 11.27 11.43 -9.45
N ARG A 339 10.60 12.56 -9.26
CA ARG A 339 11.17 13.88 -9.60
C ARG A 339 12.33 14.26 -8.67
N ALA A 340 12.29 13.84 -7.41
CA ALA A 340 13.32 14.13 -6.42
C ALA A 340 14.58 13.24 -6.59
N ASN A 341 14.40 11.94 -6.79
CA ASN A 341 15.46 10.93 -6.73
C ASN A 341 15.92 10.43 -8.10
N HIS A 342 15.08 10.54 -9.13
CA HIS A 342 15.36 10.10 -10.51
C HIS A 342 15.09 11.21 -11.56
N PRO A 343 15.63 12.44 -11.38
CA PRO A 343 15.32 13.59 -12.25
C PRO A 343 15.77 13.41 -13.70
N SER A 344 16.68 12.47 -13.99
CA SER A 344 17.12 12.13 -15.35
C SER A 344 16.11 11.29 -16.16
N GLY A 345 14.98 10.91 -15.55
CA GLY A 345 13.92 10.13 -16.20
C GLY A 345 14.10 8.61 -16.10
N PRO A 346 13.29 7.84 -16.86
CA PRO A 346 13.31 6.38 -16.89
C PRO A 346 14.69 5.78 -17.15
N TRP A 347 15.10 4.85 -16.28
CA TRP A 347 16.44 4.27 -16.26
C TRP A 347 16.53 2.80 -16.67
N ILE A 348 15.38 2.14 -16.89
CA ILE A 348 15.28 0.72 -17.24
C ILE A 348 15.21 0.57 -18.76
N ARG A 349 15.98 -0.39 -19.30
CA ARG A 349 15.91 -0.83 -20.70
C ARG A 349 15.40 -2.26 -20.72
N ASP A 350 14.11 -2.43 -21.02
CA ASP A 350 13.46 -3.74 -21.09
C ASP A 350 13.21 -4.16 -22.56
N PRO A 351 13.84 -5.24 -23.05
CA PRO A 351 13.60 -5.75 -24.41
C PRO A 351 12.18 -6.30 -24.63
N ALA A 352 11.40 -6.57 -23.58
CA ALA A 352 9.99 -6.91 -23.71
C ALA A 352 9.05 -5.69 -23.80
N HIS A 353 9.57 -4.46 -23.61
CA HIS A 353 8.80 -3.22 -23.54
C HIS A 353 7.62 -3.27 -22.54
N ALA A 354 7.80 -4.00 -21.43
CA ALA A 354 6.78 -4.28 -20.43
C ALA A 354 7.14 -3.77 -19.02
N THR A 355 8.15 -2.90 -18.90
CA THR A 355 8.38 -2.11 -17.68
C THR A 355 7.30 -1.05 -17.48
N TRP A 356 6.82 -0.96 -16.24
CA TRP A 356 5.97 0.10 -15.72
C TRP A 356 6.67 0.66 -14.49
N TYR A 357 6.63 1.97 -14.27
CA TYR A 357 7.10 2.55 -13.02
C TYR A 357 5.96 2.52 -12.01
N GLU A 358 6.27 2.05 -10.81
CA GLU A 358 5.36 1.97 -9.67
C GLU A 358 5.53 3.23 -8.82
N ALA A 359 4.44 3.75 -8.26
CA ALA A 359 4.47 4.82 -7.28
C ALA A 359 3.35 4.64 -6.24
N HIS A 360 3.52 5.19 -5.04
CA HIS A 360 2.56 5.12 -3.94
C HIS A 360 1.99 6.51 -3.62
N GLN A 361 0.76 6.59 -3.09
CA GLN A 361 0.23 7.84 -2.55
C GLN A 361 -0.75 7.64 -1.38
N TYR A 362 -0.37 8.19 -0.23
CA TYR A 362 -1.27 8.38 0.90
C TYR A 362 -1.59 9.87 1.06
N PHE A 363 -2.83 10.18 1.43
CA PHE A 363 -3.34 11.57 1.48
C PHE A 363 -3.12 12.27 2.83
N ASP A 364 -2.31 11.72 3.74
CA ASP A 364 -1.76 12.49 4.85
C ASP A 364 -0.61 13.40 4.38
N ARG A 365 -0.31 14.44 5.16
CA ARG A 365 0.66 15.47 4.75
C ARG A 365 2.07 14.93 4.52
N ASP A 366 2.46 13.85 5.21
CA ASP A 366 3.75 13.19 5.09
C ASP A 366 3.71 11.94 4.18
N MET A 367 2.54 11.62 3.61
CA MET A 367 2.31 10.47 2.72
C MET A 367 2.70 9.12 3.35
N SER A 368 2.62 9.02 4.68
CA SER A 368 3.14 7.89 5.47
C SER A 368 2.10 6.83 5.83
N ALA A 369 0.85 6.99 5.38
CA ALA A 369 -0.30 6.16 5.76
C ALA A 369 -0.67 6.21 7.26
N HIS A 370 0.07 6.98 8.07
CA HIS A 370 -0.14 7.05 9.51
C HIS A 370 -1.32 7.93 9.92
N TYR A 371 -1.79 8.87 9.08
CA TYR A 371 -2.94 9.75 9.31
C TYR A 371 -3.00 10.26 10.77
N ARG A 372 -1.93 10.96 11.18
CA ARG A 372 -1.75 11.48 12.55
C ARG A 372 -2.66 12.68 12.86
N LEU A 373 -3.20 13.31 11.81
CA LEU A 373 -4.07 14.48 11.87
C LEU A 373 -5.49 14.12 11.42
N THR A 374 -6.48 14.87 11.90
CA THR A 374 -7.87 14.77 11.41
C THR A 374 -7.98 15.34 10.01
N PHE A 375 -9.03 14.96 9.25
CA PHE A 375 -9.32 15.53 7.93
C PHE A 375 -9.31 17.07 7.93
N ALA A 376 -9.88 17.70 8.96
CA ALA A 376 -9.92 19.17 9.08
C ALA A 376 -8.54 19.80 9.29
N ALA A 377 -7.65 19.14 10.05
CA ALA A 377 -6.29 19.60 10.28
C ALA A 377 -5.40 19.38 9.03
N GLU A 378 -5.57 18.24 8.34
CA GLU A 378 -4.94 17.99 7.03
C GLU A 378 -5.36 19.03 5.99
N ALA A 379 -6.66 19.32 5.88
CA ALA A 379 -7.17 20.33 4.96
C ALA A 379 -6.69 21.75 5.29
N ALA A 380 -6.64 22.11 6.58
CA ALA A 380 -6.08 23.38 7.01
C ALA A 380 -4.58 23.48 6.64
N ALA A 381 -3.80 22.41 6.82
CA ALA A 381 -2.40 22.39 6.39
C ALA A 381 -2.25 22.49 4.86
N ALA A 382 -3.09 21.77 4.09
CA ALA A 382 -3.11 21.81 2.63
C ALA A 382 -3.44 23.20 2.06
N ALA A 383 -4.31 23.96 2.72
CA ALA A 383 -4.67 25.32 2.30
C ALA A 383 -3.55 26.36 2.46
N HIS A 384 -2.48 26.04 3.20
CA HIS A 384 -1.31 26.91 3.42
C HIS A 384 -0.01 26.33 2.83
N ALA A 385 -0.10 25.18 2.14
CA ALA A 385 1.02 24.65 1.37
C ALA A 385 1.16 25.45 0.06
N PRO A 386 2.39 25.89 -0.32
CA PRO A 386 2.63 26.63 -1.56
C PRO A 386 2.37 25.80 -2.83
#